data_AF-A0A950A6W7-F1
#
_entry.id   AF-A0A950A6W7-F1
#
_cell.length_a   1.000
_cell.length_b   1.000
_cell.length_c   1.000
_cell.angle_alpha   90.00
_cell.angle_beta   90.00
_cell.angle_gamma   90.00
#
_symmetry.space_group_name_H-M   'P 1'
#
loop_
_entity.id
_entity.type
_entity.pdbx_description
1 polymer ?
#
loop_
_entity_poly.entity_id
_entity_poly.type
_entity_poly.pdbx_seq_one_letter_code
_entity_poly.pdbx_strand_id
1 'polypeptide(L)'
;MGASPPSTVTFAIRGPLAREDLPELYKRVCALLGAAGAGADVAVCDVQGVAADAVSVDALARLQLAARRHRCRIELRHASPELCELIAFMGLESVLVAERR
;
A
#
# COMPACT_ATOMS: atom_id res chain seq x y z
N MET A 1 10.78 -29.15 -3.14
CA MET A 1 10.85 -28.06 -2.15
C MET A 1 9.58 -27.24 -2.34
N GLY A 2 8.59 -27.41 -1.47
CA GLY A 2 7.33 -26.66 -1.57
C GLY A 2 7.61 -25.20 -1.27
N ALA A 3 7.30 -24.31 -2.20
CA ALA A 3 7.18 -22.90 -1.87
C ALA A 3 6.12 -22.80 -0.78
N SER A 4 6.49 -22.29 0.40
CA SER A 4 5.51 -21.89 1.40
C SER A 4 4.49 -20.98 0.69
N PRO A 5 3.17 -21.17 0.88
CA PRO A 5 2.20 -20.29 0.24
C PRO A 5 2.56 -18.84 0.58
N PRO A 6 2.51 -17.90 -0.38
CA PRO A 6 2.85 -16.51 -0.11
C PRO A 6 1.98 -16.03 1.05
N SER A 7 2.58 -15.75 2.20
CA SER A 7 1.80 -15.30 3.35
C SER A 7 1.29 -13.92 3.00
N THR A 8 -0.03 -13.76 2.95
CA THR A 8 -0.64 -12.50 2.55
C THR A 8 -1.14 -11.80 3.80
N VAL A 9 -0.73 -10.55 4.00
CA VAL A 9 -1.26 -9.72 5.10
C VAL A 9 -2.18 -8.66 4.52
N THR A 10 -3.43 -8.64 4.96
CA THR A 10 -4.40 -7.65 4.49
C THR A 10 -4.58 -6.55 5.53
N PHE A 11 -4.53 -5.30 5.10
CA PHE A 11 -4.92 -4.15 5.91
C PHE A 11 -5.73 -3.15 5.06
N ALA A 12 -6.49 -2.30 5.73
CA ALA A 12 -7.30 -1.27 5.06
C ALA A 12 -6.85 0.11 5.51
N ILE A 13 -6.78 1.04 4.56
CA ILE A 13 -6.59 2.46 4.83
C ILE A 13 -7.93 3.14 4.58
N ARG A 14 -8.46 3.78 5.62
CA ARG A 14 -9.75 4.47 5.58
C ARG A 14 -9.57 5.94 5.93
N GLY A 15 -10.22 6.80 5.14
CA GLY A 15 -10.35 8.23 5.41
C GLY A 15 -9.66 9.10 4.37
N PRO A 16 -9.87 10.43 4.46
CA PRO A 16 -8.94 11.37 3.84
C PRO A 16 -7.60 11.24 4.58
N LEU A 17 -6.53 10.98 3.83
CA LEU A 17 -5.19 10.95 4.40
C LEU A 17 -4.67 12.38 4.50
N ALA A 18 -4.57 12.92 5.71
CA ALA A 18 -3.89 14.20 5.91
C ALA A 18 -2.38 13.97 6.00
N ARG A 19 -1.60 14.97 5.60
CA ARG A 19 -0.13 14.89 5.60
C ARG A 19 0.45 14.67 7.01
N GLU A 20 -0.29 15.10 8.03
CA GLU A 20 0.03 14.93 9.44
C GLU A 20 -0.13 13.49 9.95
N ASP A 21 -0.97 12.68 9.30
CA ASP A 21 -1.20 11.27 9.69
C ASP A 21 -0.13 10.31 9.14
N LEU A 22 0.62 10.75 8.12
CA LEU A 22 1.59 9.91 7.40
C LEU A 22 2.68 9.31 8.30
N PRO A 23 3.29 10.04 9.25
CA PRO A 23 4.33 9.48 10.10
C PRO A 23 3.82 8.33 10.98
N GLU A 24 2.61 8.46 11.55
CA GLU A 24 2.01 7.43 12.39
C GLU A 24 1.54 6.23 11.56
N LEU A 25 0.96 6.48 10.38
CA LEU A 25 0.61 5.42 9.44
C LEU A 25 1.84 4.60 9.03
N TYR A 26 2.95 5.27 8.71
CA TYR A 26 4.22 4.63 8.38
C TYR A 26 4.73 3.74 9.53
N LYS A 27 4.71 4.25 10.77
CA LYS A 27 5.14 3.47 11.95
C LYS A 27 4.29 2.21 12.13
N ARG A 28 2.96 2.34 12.02
CA ARG A 28 2.02 1.22 12.16
C ARG A 28 2.26 0.15 11.10
N VAL A 29 2.44 0.54 9.83
CA VAL A 29 2.71 -0.42 8.75
C VAL A 29 4.08 -1.07 8.92
N CYS A 30 5.12 -0.32 9.28
CA CYS A 30 6.43 -0.91 9.57
C CYS A 30 6.37 -1.91 10.73
N ALA A 31 5.63 -1.60 11.80
CA ALA A 31 5.44 -2.52 12.91
C ALA A 31 4.68 -3.78 12.49
N LEU A 32 3.64 -3.64 11.67
CA LEU A 32 2.84 -4.75 11.15
C LEU A 32 3.68 -5.65 10.23
N LEU A 33 4.47 -5.08 9.33
CA LEU A 33 5.37 -5.82 8.45
C LEU A 33 6.54 -6.46 9.22
N GLY A 34 7.07 -5.79 10.24
CA GLY A 34 8.09 -6.34 11.13
C GLY A 34 7.56 -7.51 11.96
N ALA A 35 6.32 -7.42 12.46
CA ALA A 35 5.67 -8.47 13.22
C ALA A 35 5.26 -9.67 12.36
N ALA A 36 4.91 -9.45 11.09
CA ALA A 36 4.62 -10.52 10.13
C ALA A 36 5.85 -11.40 9.80
N GLY A 37 7.06 -10.94 10.12
CA GLY A 37 8.29 -11.66 9.85
C GLY A 37 8.58 -11.87 8.36
N ALA A 38 9.63 -12.61 8.03
CA ALA A 38 10.07 -12.88 6.65
C ALA A 38 9.12 -13.77 5.81
N GLY A 39 7.85 -13.93 6.23
CA GLY A 39 6.89 -14.81 5.58
C GLY A 39 5.94 -14.13 4.60
N ALA A 40 5.76 -12.81 4.70
CA ALA A 40 4.77 -12.09 3.91
C ALA A 40 5.36 -11.40 2.68
N ASP A 41 5.31 -12.09 1.53
CA ASP A 41 5.78 -11.54 0.25
C ASP A 41 4.84 -10.45 -0.29
N VAL A 42 3.54 -10.51 0.07
CA VAL A 42 2.50 -9.62 -0.44
C VAL A 42 1.63 -9.08 0.69
N ALA A 43 1.45 -7.77 0.70
CA ALA A 43 0.53 -7.06 1.57
C ALA A 43 -0.62 -6.47 0.74
N VAL A 44 -1.85 -6.87 1.03
CA VAL A 44 -3.03 -6.36 0.33
C VAL A 44 -3.53 -5.14 1.09
N CYS A 45 -3.54 -3.99 0.42
CA CYS A 45 -4.01 -2.72 0.99
C CYS A 45 -5.36 -2.35 0.36
N ASP A 46 -6.43 -2.44 1.13
CA ASP A 46 -7.74 -1.93 0.73
C ASP A 46 -7.75 -0.41 0.84
N VAL A 47 -7.98 0.28 -0.28
CA VAL A 47 -8.02 1.74 -0.40
C VAL A 47 -9.43 2.25 -0.74
N GLN A 48 -10.46 1.46 -0.44
CA GLN A 48 -11.85 1.87 -0.64
C GLN A 48 -12.15 3.20 0.09
N GLY A 49 -12.51 4.22 -0.70
CA GLY A 49 -12.88 5.55 -0.18
C GLY A 49 -11.69 6.46 0.13
N VAL A 50 -10.47 6.08 -0.26
CA VAL A 50 -9.30 6.98 -0.25
C VAL A 50 -9.48 8.04 -1.34
N ALA A 51 -9.15 9.29 -1.01
CA ALA A 51 -9.25 10.40 -1.95
C ALA A 51 -8.22 10.28 -3.08
N ALA A 52 -8.61 10.67 -4.29
CA ALA A 52 -7.70 10.75 -5.43
C ALA A 52 -6.92 12.08 -5.41
N ASP A 53 -6.01 12.22 -4.44
CA ASP A 53 -5.16 13.39 -4.28
C ASP A 53 -3.67 13.03 -4.14
N ALA A 54 -2.81 14.04 -4.29
CA ALA A 54 -1.36 13.85 -4.21
C ALA A 54 -0.90 13.40 -2.81
N VAL A 55 -1.64 13.72 -1.76
CA VAL A 55 -1.30 13.31 -0.38
C VAL A 55 -1.51 11.81 -0.23
N SER A 56 -2.60 11.29 -0.76
CA SER A 56 -2.93 9.87 -0.77
C SER A 56 -1.91 9.09 -1.62
N VAL A 57 -1.52 9.62 -2.78
CA VAL A 57 -0.48 8.97 -3.61
C VAL A 57 0.90 8.99 -2.92
N ASP A 58 1.31 10.10 -2.30
CA ASP A 58 2.56 10.18 -1.51
C ASP A 58 2.55 9.18 -0.35
N ALA A 59 1.41 9.04 0.34
CA ALA A 59 1.22 8.06 1.40
C ALA A 59 1.43 6.62 0.89
N LEU A 60 0.72 6.24 -0.18
CA LEU A 60 0.79 4.90 -0.76
C LEU A 60 2.19 4.58 -1.28
N ALA A 61 2.84 5.53 -1.96
CA ALA A 61 4.21 5.37 -2.44
C ALA A 61 5.20 5.14 -1.29
N ARG A 62 5.07 5.89 -0.19
CA ARG A 62 5.90 5.71 1.01
C ARG A 62 5.64 4.37 1.69
N LEU A 63 4.39 3.91 1.73
CA LEU A 63 4.06 2.59 2.24
C LEU A 63 4.68 1.48 1.40
N GLN A 64 4.60 1.58 0.08
CA GLN A 64 5.24 0.64 -0.83
C GLN A 64 6.77 0.60 -0.65
N LEU A 65 7.40 1.75 -0.40
CA LEU A 65 8.82 1.83 -0.09
C LEU A 65 9.15 1.17 1.26
N ALA A 66 8.31 1.37 2.28
CA ALA A 66 8.45 0.70 3.57
C ALA A 66 8.36 -0.83 3.42
N ALA A 67 7.37 -1.31 2.68
CA ALA A 67 7.20 -2.73 2.38
C ALA A 67 8.41 -3.32 1.67
N ARG A 68 8.96 -2.62 0.67
CA ARG A 68 10.15 -3.09 -0.06
C ARG A 68 11.37 -3.28 0.85
N ARG A 69 11.52 -2.46 1.91
CA ARG A 69 12.59 -2.65 2.92
C ARG A 69 12.46 -3.98 3.68
N HIS A 70 11.23 -4.47 3.81
CA HIS A 70 10.91 -5.75 4.44
C HIS A 70 10.75 -6.90 3.41
N ARG A 71 11.19 -6.71 2.15
CA ARG A 71 11.01 -7.65 1.03
C ARG A 71 9.55 -7.99 0.72
N CYS A 72 8.64 -7.12 1.11
CA CYS A 72 7.21 -7.23 0.85
C CYS A 72 6.79 -6.25 -0.27
N ARG A 73 5.75 -6.60 -1.04
CA ARG A 73 5.12 -5.69 -1.99
C ARG A 73 3.69 -5.36 -1.55
N ILE A 74 3.22 -4.14 -1.79
CA ILE A 74 1.83 -3.77 -1.52
C ILE A 74 1.03 -3.86 -2.83
N GLU A 75 -0.12 -4.51 -2.78
CA GLU A 75 -1.10 -4.52 -3.86
C GLU A 75 -2.34 -3.74 -3.41
N LEU A 76 -2.71 -2.70 -4.17
CA LEU A 76 -3.86 -1.87 -3.84
C LEU A 76 -5.14 -2.51 -4.36
N ARG A 77 -6.14 -2.64 -3.49
CA ARG A 77 -7.47 -3.16 -3.78
C ARG A 77 -8.53 -2.09 -3.63
N HIS A 78 -9.57 -2.19 -4.46
CA HIS A 78 -10.70 -1.25 -4.48
C HIS A 78 -10.29 0.22 -4.71
N ALA A 79 -9.22 0.44 -5.49
CA ALA A 79 -8.82 1.78 -5.89
C ALA A 79 -9.88 2.39 -6.83
N SER A 80 -10.22 3.65 -6.59
CA SER A 80 -11.15 4.37 -7.47
C SER A 80 -10.50 4.60 -8.84
N PRO A 81 -11.28 4.70 -9.93
CA PRO A 81 -10.75 5.01 -11.24
C PRO A 81 -9.88 6.29 -11.25
N GLU A 82 -10.32 7.33 -10.53
CA GLU A 82 -9.63 8.61 -10.41
C GLU A 82 -8.27 8.46 -9.71
N LEU A 83 -8.19 7.61 -8.68
CA LEU A 83 -6.93 7.31 -7.99
C LEU A 83 -5.97 6.56 -8.92
N CYS A 84 -6.46 5.58 -9.68
CA CYS A 84 -5.64 4.87 -10.67
C CYS A 84 -5.14 5.82 -11.78
N GLU A 85 -5.99 6.73 -12.26
CA GLU A 85 -5.61 7.74 -13.24
C GLU A 85 -4.57 8.70 -12.68
N LEU A 86 -4.71 9.14 -11.42
CA LEU A 86 -3.73 10.00 -10.78
C LEU A 86 -2.38 9.28 -10.58
N ILE A 87 -2.39 8.00 -10.19
CA ILE A 87 -1.17 7.19 -10.08
C ILE A 87 -0.45 7.11 -11.43
N ALA A 88 -1.19 6.83 -12.50
CA ALA A 88 -0.65 6.78 -13.86
C ALA A 88 -0.15 8.15 -14.33
N PHE A 89 -0.90 9.22 -14.05
CA PHE A 89 -0.51 10.60 -14.34
C PHE A 89 0.80 10.99 -13.63
N MET A 90 1.02 10.50 -12.42
CA MET A 90 2.25 10.69 -11.66
C MET A 90 3.39 9.74 -12.06
N GLY A 91 3.18 8.83 -13.01
CA GLY A 91 4.18 7.84 -13.46
C GLY A 91 4.51 6.77 -12.41
N LEU A 92 3.59 6.48 -11.49
CA LEU A 92 3.80 5.59 -10.36
C LEU A 92 3.16 4.21 -10.54
N GLU A 93 2.62 3.88 -11.72
CA GLU A 93 1.95 2.61 -12.01
C GLU A 93 2.86 1.37 -11.89
N SER A 94 4.18 1.54 -12.08
CA SER A 94 5.17 0.47 -11.87
C SER A 94 5.56 0.28 -10.39
N VAL A 95 5.23 1.27 -9.56
CA VAL A 95 5.51 1.27 -8.12
C VAL A 95 4.27 0.83 -7.34
N LEU A 96 3.11 1.39 -7.69
CA LEU A 96 1.81 1.17 -7.07
C LEU A 96 0.96 0.31 -8.02
N VAL A 97 0.95 -1.00 -7.78
CA VAL A 97 0.08 -1.91 -8.53
C VAL A 97 -1.33 -1.80 -7.95
N ALA A 98 -2.19 -1.08 -8.67
CA ALA A 98 -3.59 -0.87 -8.29
C ALA A 98 -4.54 -1.66 -9.18
N GLU A 99 -5.41 -2.45 -8.55
CA GLU A 99 -6.54 -3.05 -9.25
C GLU A 99 -7.72 -2.07 -9.23
N ARG A 100 -8.20 -1.74 -10.44
CA ARG A 100 -9.39 -0.89 -10.62
C ARG A 100 -10.63 -1.66 -10.17
N ARG A 101 -11.52 -0.97 -9.44
CA ARG A 101 -12.84 -1.50 -9.04
C ARG A 101 -13.83 -1.57 -10.19
#